data_AF-A0A416S1K8-F1
#
_entry.id   AF-A0A416S1K8-F1
#
_cell.length_a   1.000
_cell.length_b   1.000
_cell.length_c   1.000
_cell.angle_alpha   90.00
_cell.angle_beta   90.00
_cell.angle_gamma   90.00
#
_symmetry.space_group_name_H-M   'P 1'
#
loop_
_entity.id
_entity.type
_entity.pdbx_description
1 polymer ?
#
loop_
_entity_poly.entity_id
_entity_poly.type
_entity_poly.pdbx_seq_one_letter_code
_entity_poly.pdbx_strand_id
1 'polypeptide(L)' 'MITEEQAIAQGADDIDIFLGICNEEIIPSSKPSRLEQLHGKIVGTRTEPYHDVTVYEDGYEDWFYIGE' A
#
# COMPACT_ATOMS: atom_id res chain seq x y z
N MET A 1 -5.87 -4.88 -19.94
CA MET A 1 -5.64 -4.28 -18.62
C MET A 1 -6.87 -4.56 -17.75
N ILE A 2 -6.70 -5.25 -16.64
CA ILE A 2 -7.79 -5.61 -15.69
C ILE A 2 -7.48 -5.01 -14.31
N THR A 3 -8.46 -4.91 -13.41
CA THR A 3 -8.15 -4.49 -12.03
C THR A 3 -7.63 -5.66 -11.21
N GLU A 4 -6.85 -5.37 -10.16
CA GLU A 4 -6.40 -6.36 -9.19
C GLU A 4 -7.57 -7.19 -8.63
N GLU A 5 -8.70 -6.57 -8.35
CA GLU A 5 -9.91 -7.25 -7.86
C GLU A 5 -10.48 -8.24 -8.86
N GLN A 6 -10.40 -7.92 -10.16
CA GLN A 6 -10.79 -8.85 -11.22
C GLN A 6 -9.79 -9.99 -11.38
N ALA A 7 -8.50 -9.74 -11.17
CA ALA A 7 -7.47 -10.77 -11.18
C ALA A 7 -7.66 -11.75 -10.02
N ILE A 8 -7.91 -11.25 -8.81
CA ILE A 8 -8.24 -12.05 -7.62
C ILE A 8 -9.51 -12.87 -7.85
N ALA A 9 -10.57 -12.27 -8.41
CA ALA A 9 -11.82 -12.97 -8.71
C ALA A 9 -11.66 -14.08 -9.76
N GLN A 10 -10.65 -13.97 -10.63
CA GLN A 10 -10.28 -15.00 -11.61
C GLN A 10 -9.37 -16.08 -11.02
N GLY A 11 -8.94 -15.94 -9.77
CA GLY A 11 -8.07 -16.88 -9.08
C GLY A 11 -6.59 -16.71 -9.43
N ALA A 12 -6.16 -15.52 -9.88
CA ALA A 12 -4.74 -15.22 -10.04
C ALA A 12 -4.03 -15.22 -8.67
N ASP A 13 -2.81 -15.73 -8.62
CA ASP A 13 -1.99 -15.71 -7.41
C ASP A 13 -1.29 -14.35 -7.21
N ASP A 14 -0.79 -14.12 -6.01
CA ASP A 14 -0.20 -12.84 -5.62
C ASP A 14 1.03 -12.46 -6.48
N ILE A 15 1.81 -13.44 -6.96
CA ILE A 15 2.98 -13.21 -7.83
C ILE A 15 2.52 -12.81 -9.23
N ASP A 16 1.54 -13.50 -9.79
CA ASP A 16 0.96 -13.15 -11.10
C ASP A 16 0.32 -11.75 -11.08
N ILE A 17 -0.37 -11.42 -9.99
CA ILE A 17 -0.92 -10.08 -9.77
C ILE A 17 0.19 -9.03 -9.70
N PHE A 18 1.23 -9.29 -8.91
CA PHE A 18 2.38 -8.40 -8.76
C PHE A 18 3.08 -8.15 -10.10
N LEU A 19 3.39 -9.21 -10.85
CA LEU A 19 4.02 -9.11 -12.16
C LEU A 19 3.13 -8.36 -13.15
N GLY A 20 1.81 -8.61 -13.14
CA GLY A 20 0.87 -7.89 -13.97
C GLY A 20 0.78 -6.40 -13.62
N ILE A 21 0.92 -6.00 -12.35
CA ILE A 21 1.01 -4.59 -11.95
C ILE A 21 2.32 -3.98 -12.48
N CYS A 22 3.45 -4.67 -12.31
CA CYS A 22 4.76 -4.21 -12.80
C CYS A 22 4.80 -4.06 -14.34
N ASN A 23 4.09 -4.92 -15.06
CA ASN A 23 3.98 -4.87 -16.52
C ASN A 23 2.85 -3.95 -17.02
N GLU A 24 2.17 -3.22 -16.12
CA GLU A 24 1.04 -2.35 -16.45
C GLU A 24 -0.15 -3.11 -17.09
N GLU A 25 -0.25 -4.42 -16.88
CA GLU A 25 -1.35 -5.27 -17.33
C GLU A 25 -2.49 -5.31 -16.31
N ILE A 26 -2.18 -5.06 -15.04
CA ILE A 26 -3.13 -5.02 -13.92
C ILE A 26 -3.08 -3.65 -13.27
N ILE A 27 -4.27 -3.06 -13.07
CA ILE A 27 -4.43 -1.81 -12.32
C ILE A 27 -4.47 -2.18 -10.83
N PRO A 28 -3.52 -1.71 -10.00
CA PRO A 28 -3.53 -1.99 -8.57
C PRO A 28 -4.80 -1.42 -7.94
N SER A 29 -5.35 -2.12 -6.94
CA SER A 29 -6.53 -1.61 -6.25
C SER A 29 -6.14 -0.33 -5.50
N SER A 30 -6.96 0.72 -5.63
CA SER A 30 -6.76 1.97 -4.89
C SER A 30 -7.44 1.92 -3.51
N LYS A 31 -7.50 0.73 -2.91
CA LYS A 31 -8.13 0.56 -1.60
C LYS A 31 -7.23 1.21 -0.54
N PRO A 32 -7.75 2.16 0.25
CA PRO A 32 -6.99 2.73 1.34
C PRO A 32 -6.63 1.61 2.31
N SER A 33 -5.38 1.62 2.77
CA SER A 33 -4.93 0.74 3.83
C SER A 33 -5.79 0.90 5.09
N ARG A 34 -5.71 -0.05 6.02
CA ARG A 34 -6.47 0.06 7.28
C ARG A 34 -6.16 1.36 8.02
N LEU A 35 -4.89 1.76 8.07
CA LEU A 35 -4.49 3.01 8.73
C LEU A 35 -5.03 4.23 7.97
N GLU A 36 -5.02 4.23 6.65
CA GLU A 36 -5.62 5.31 5.86
C GLU A 36 -7.14 5.44 6.06
N GLN A 37 -7.84 4.33 6.32
CA GLN A 37 -9.26 4.35 6.66
C GLN A 37 -9.53 4.93 8.05
N LEU A 38 -8.63 4.74 9.01
CA LEU A 38 -8.78 5.25 10.38
C LEU A 38 -8.31 6.70 10.53
N HIS A 39 -7.19 7.05 9.90
CA HIS A 39 -6.45 8.29 10.15
C HIS A 39 -6.47 9.28 8.97
N GLY A 40 -7.14 8.90 7.87
CA GLY A 40 -7.20 9.69 6.65
C GLY A 40 -5.99 9.44 5.74
N LYS A 41 -5.78 10.32 4.77
CA LYS A 41 -4.72 10.11 3.77
C LYS A 41 -3.34 10.27 4.40
N ILE A 42 -2.35 9.61 3.81
CA ILE A 42 -0.94 9.88 4.13
C ILE A 42 -0.59 11.28 3.64
N VAL A 43 -0.14 12.14 4.55
CA VAL A 43 0.26 13.53 4.27
C VAL A 43 1.78 13.72 4.28
N GLY A 44 2.54 12.76 4.80
CA GLY A 44 3.99 12.81 4.77
C GLY A 44 4.65 11.50 5.17
N THR A 45 5.91 11.36 4.78
CA THR A 45 6.79 10.27 5.20
C THR A 45 8.13 10.86 5.65
N ARG A 46 8.70 10.33 6.72
CA ARG A 46 10.01 10.70 7.26
C ARG A 46 10.81 9.44 7.54
N THR A 47 11.99 9.35 6.95
CA THR A 47 12.96 8.29 7.30
C THR A 47 13.91 8.81 8.37
N GLU A 48 13.95 8.10 9.48
CA GLU A 48 14.85 8.29 10.61
C GLU A 48 15.86 7.13 10.70
N PRO A 49 16.95 7.28 11.47
CA PRO A 49 18.03 6.29 11.51
C PRO A 49 17.59 4.86 11.87
N TYR A 50 16.48 4.72 12.61
CA TYR A 50 15.95 3.42 13.05
C TYR A 50 14.46 3.25 12.74
N HIS A 51 13.83 4.23 12.09
CA HIS A 51 12.39 4.26 11.90
C HIS A 51 12.00 4.84 10.57
N ASP A 52 11.06 4.21 9.87
CA ASP A 52 10.26 4.88 8.86
C ASP A 52 8.96 5.36 9.51
N VAL A 53 8.71 6.66 9.43
CA VAL A 53 7.55 7.31 10.03
C VAL A 53 6.60 7.76 8.93
N THR A 54 5.34 7.31 9.02
CA THR A 54 4.27 7.72 8.10
C THR A 54 3.28 8.60 8.86
N VAL A 55 3.03 9.80 8.34
CA VAL A 55 2.14 10.80 8.95
C VAL A 55 0.83 10.86 8.19
N TYR A 56 -0.28 10.80 8.92
CA TYR A 56 -1.64 10.81 8.38
C TYR A 56 -2.33 12.16 8.61
N GLU A 57 -3.44 12.39 7.89
CA GLU A 57 -4.17 13.67 7.84
C GLU A 57 -4.66 14.16 9.21
N ASP A 58 -5.02 13.25 10.11
CA ASP A 58 -5.43 13.56 11.49
C ASP A 58 -4.25 13.83 12.46
N GLY A 59 -3.01 13.74 11.97
CA GLY A 59 -1.78 13.91 12.74
C GLY A 59 -1.28 12.64 13.42
N TYR A 60 -1.90 11.48 13.18
CA TYR A 60 -1.37 10.20 13.62
C TYR A 60 -0.03 9.89 12.92
N GLU A 61 0.92 9.35 13.66
CA GLU A 61 2.22 8.91 13.16
C GLU A 61 2.35 7.40 13.37
N ASP A 62 2.54 6.65 12.29
CA ASP A 62 2.87 5.23 12.32
C ASP A 62 4.39 5.06 12.25
N TRP A 63 4.96 4.33 13.20
CA TRP A 63 6.40 4.19 13.40
C TRP A 63 6.82 2.76 13.09
N PHE A 64 7.47 2.56 11.94
CA PHE A 64 7.98 1.27 11.52
C PHE A 64 9.47 1.16 11.86
N TYR A 65 9.88 0.19 12.68
CA TYR A 65 11.29 -0.01 13.02
C TYR A 65 12.05 -0.63 11.84
N ILE A 66 13.16 -0.01 11.47
CA ILE A 66 14.04 -0.48 10.40
C ILE A 66 15.10 -1.39 11.02
N GLY A 67 15.13 -2.67 10.61
CA GLY A 67 16.19 -3.62 10.98
C GLY A 67 15.80 -4.74 11.93
N GLU A 68 14.51 -5.02 12.12
CA GLU A 68 14.03 -6.34 12.61
C GLU A 68 13.89 -7.36 11.47
#